data_AF-A0A6P5RIP0-F1
#
_entry.id   AF-A0A6P5RIP0-F1
#
_cell.length_a   1.000
_cell.length_b   1.000
_cell.length_c   1.000
_cell.angle_alpha   90.00
_cell.angle_beta   90.00
_cell.angle_gamma   90.00
#
_symmetry.space_group_name_H-M   'P 1'
#
loop_
_entity.id
_entity.type
_entity.pdbx_description
1 polymer ?
#
loop_
_entity_poly.entity_id
_entity_poly.type
_entity_poly.pdbx_seq_one_letter_code
_entity_poly.pdbx_strand_id
1 'polypeptide(L)'
;MLNDPEVWRTVSVDKYQRHEDWYGFDEGKIVEFLQKCKQHNNPEIIYREAIHDFFLLKDDEVLKNLRLAAMAGHMEASYVVGLLGLVNPSEGKEDAMEFLCHHDSSNTCK
;
A
#
# COMPACT_ATOMS: atom_id res chain seq x y z
N MET A 1 15.55 16.99 -11.01
CA MET A 1 15.38 15.92 -10.00
C MET A 1 14.01 15.95 -9.33
N LEU A 2 13.48 17.09 -8.85
CA LEU A 2 12.14 17.15 -8.21
C LEU A 2 10.93 17.00 -9.17
N ASN A 3 11.15 17.04 -10.48
CA ASN A 3 10.07 16.91 -11.47
C ASN A 3 10.06 15.54 -12.15
N ASP A 4 10.86 14.59 -11.68
CA ASP A 4 10.83 13.22 -12.19
C ASP A 4 9.65 12.46 -11.55
N PRO A 5 8.66 11.99 -12.34
CA PRO A 5 7.54 11.19 -11.84
C PRO A 5 7.98 9.99 -10.98
N GLU A 6 9.14 9.42 -11.28
CA GLU A 6 9.67 8.24 -10.59
C GLU A 6 10.06 8.51 -9.14
N VAL A 7 10.50 9.73 -8.85
CA VAL A 7 10.86 10.15 -7.49
C VAL A 7 9.62 10.11 -6.60
N TRP A 8 8.46 10.56 -7.09
CA TRP A 8 7.22 10.53 -6.33
C TRP A 8 6.72 9.11 -6.06
N ARG A 9 6.96 8.19 -7.00
CA ARG A 9 6.61 6.77 -6.86
C ARG A 9 7.46 6.04 -5.81
N THR A 10 8.71 6.43 -5.64
CA THR A 10 9.70 5.67 -4.85
C THR A 10 10.15 6.34 -3.56
N VAL A 11 9.89 7.64 -3.38
CA VAL A 11 10.26 8.37 -2.16
C VAL A 11 9.56 7.74 -0.94
N SER A 12 10.33 7.50 0.12
CA SER A 12 9.78 7.00 1.40
C SER A 12 8.87 8.06 2.02
N VAL A 13 7.72 7.60 2.53
CA VAL A 13 6.76 8.44 3.23
C VAL A 13 6.69 8.11 4.74
N ASP A 14 7.61 7.31 5.27
CA ASP A 14 7.56 6.76 6.65
C ASP A 14 7.60 7.81 7.75
N LYS A 15 8.26 8.93 7.46
CA LYS A 15 8.34 10.06 8.39
C LYS A 15 7.06 10.89 8.44
N TYR A 16 6.13 10.64 7.52
CA TYR A 16 4.91 11.42 7.35
C TYR A 16 3.69 10.53 7.64
N GLN A 17 3.42 10.33 8.93
CA GLN A 17 2.19 9.66 9.40
C GLN A 17 0.98 10.59 9.30
N ARG A 18 -0.16 10.14 8.75
CA ARG A 18 -1.36 10.97 8.56
C ARG A 18 -2.10 11.26 9.87
N HIS A 19 -1.44 11.87 10.84
CA HIS A 19 -2.06 12.42 12.04
C HIS A 19 -2.09 13.94 11.85
N GLU A 20 -3.29 14.50 11.73
CA GLU A 20 -3.52 15.93 11.45
C GLU A 20 -2.79 16.81 12.48
N ASP A 21 -2.71 16.36 13.74
CA ASP A 21 -2.04 17.08 14.83
C ASP A 21 -0.51 17.11 14.77
N TRP A 22 0.14 16.27 13.96
CA TRP A 22 1.59 16.06 14.03
C TRP A 22 2.39 17.03 13.17
N TYR A 23 1.73 17.84 12.35
CA TYR A 23 2.39 18.60 11.30
C TYR A 23 2.51 20.11 11.52
N GLY A 24 1.90 20.63 12.59
CA GLY A 24 2.07 22.03 12.99
C GLY A 24 1.98 23.00 11.81
N PHE A 25 3.00 23.85 11.63
CA PHE A 25 3.01 24.87 10.57
C PHE A 25 3.32 24.37 9.15
N ASP A 26 3.80 23.13 8.98
CA ASP A 26 4.18 22.57 7.67
C ASP A 26 3.11 21.63 7.08
N GLU A 27 1.95 21.51 7.73
CA GLU A 27 0.83 20.65 7.34
C GLU A 27 0.47 20.79 5.85
N GLY A 28 0.32 22.01 5.34
CA GLY A 28 -0.04 22.24 3.94
C GLY A 28 0.96 21.67 2.93
N LYS A 29 2.27 21.75 3.21
CA LYS A 29 3.31 21.21 2.32
C LYS A 29 3.38 19.69 2.38
N ILE A 30 3.12 19.12 3.57
CA ILE A 30 3.15 17.67 3.77
C ILE A 30 1.93 17.03 3.10
N VAL A 31 0.76 17.66 3.21
CA VAL A 31 -0.44 17.26 2.46
C VAL A 31 -0.19 17.31 0.96
N GLU A 32 0.42 18.38 0.44
CA GLU A 32 0.77 18.48 -0.99
C GLU A 32 1.76 17.38 -1.41
N PHE A 33 2.78 17.13 -0.59
CA PHE A 33 3.78 16.07 -0.82
C PHE A 33 3.12 14.69 -0.91
N LEU A 34 2.29 14.32 0.08
CA LEU A 34 1.60 13.03 0.11
C LEU A 34 0.62 12.89 -1.07
N GLN A 35 -0.09 13.97 -1.43
CA GLN A 35 -0.99 13.97 -2.57
C GLN A 35 -0.24 13.73 -3.89
N LYS A 36 0.94 14.33 -4.07
CA LYS A 36 1.80 14.05 -5.24
C LYS A 36 2.26 12.61 -5.27
N CYS A 37 2.68 12.05 -4.14
CA CYS A 37 3.07 10.63 -4.04
C CYS A 37 1.91 9.72 -4.47
N LYS A 38 0.69 9.99 -3.99
CA LYS A 38 -0.52 9.24 -4.35
C LYS A 38 -0.82 9.32 -5.85
N GLN A 39 -0.78 10.52 -6.44
CA GLN A 39 -0.99 10.72 -7.88
C GLN A 39 -0.02 9.93 -8.76
N HIS A 40 1.17 9.61 -8.23
CA HIS A 40 2.21 8.86 -8.93
C HIS A 40 2.26 7.38 -8.52
N ASN A 41 1.21 6.87 -7.88
CA ASN A 41 1.08 5.49 -7.45
C ASN A 41 2.21 5.02 -6.52
N ASN A 42 2.63 5.88 -5.58
CA ASN A 42 3.51 5.45 -4.52
C ASN A 42 2.83 4.33 -3.70
N PRO A 43 3.46 3.15 -3.57
CA PRO A 43 2.78 1.99 -3.00
C PRO A 43 2.50 2.14 -1.50
N GLU A 44 3.36 2.83 -0.75
CA GLU A 44 3.22 3.01 0.70
C GLU A 44 2.03 3.90 1.06
N ILE A 45 1.83 5.01 0.35
CA ILE A 45 0.66 5.87 0.63
C ILE A 45 -0.65 5.18 0.24
N ILE A 46 -0.65 4.42 -0.87
CA ILE A 46 -1.80 3.61 -1.28
C ILE A 46 -2.11 2.56 -0.21
N TYR A 47 -1.09 1.85 0.28
CA TYR A 47 -1.24 0.85 1.34
C TYR A 47 -1.81 1.46 2.63
N ARG A 48 -1.24 2.57 3.12
CA ARG A 48 -1.70 3.24 4.34
C ARG A 48 -3.16 3.66 4.28
N GLU A 49 -3.57 4.27 3.16
CA GLU A 49 -4.96 4.66 2.95
C GLU A 49 -5.87 3.43 2.89
N ALA A 50 -5.47 2.41 2.13
CA ALA A 50 -6.26 1.20 1.99
C ALA A 50 -6.42 0.46 3.33
N ILE A 51 -5.38 0.37 4.16
CA ILE A 51 -5.51 -0.24 5.49
C ILE A 51 -6.44 0.56 6.41
N HIS A 52 -6.29 1.88 6.42
CA HIS A 52 -7.18 2.75 7.20
C HIS A 52 -8.65 2.56 6.78
N ASP A 53 -8.92 2.58 5.48
CA ASP A 53 -10.26 2.41 4.93
C ASP A 53 -10.77 0.98 5.10
N PHE A 54 -9.90 -0.03 5.10
CA PHE A 54 -10.26 -1.44 5.32
C PHE A 54 -10.87 -1.62 6.70
N PHE A 55 -10.22 -1.06 7.73
CA PHE A 55 -10.69 -1.15 9.11
C PHE A 55 -11.94 -0.31 9.38
N LEU A 56 -12.16 0.78 8.63
CA LEU A 56 -13.29 1.68 8.84
C LEU A 56 -14.53 1.34 7.99
N LEU A 57 -14.34 1.07 6.70
CA LEU A 57 -15.42 1.03 5.70
C LEU A 57 -15.81 -0.39 5.30
N LYS A 58 -14.93 -1.38 5.46
CA LYS A 58 -15.14 -2.78 5.02
C LYS A 58 -15.66 -2.88 3.57
N ASP A 59 -15.06 -2.09 2.68
CA ASP A 59 -15.48 -1.93 1.27
C ASP A 59 -14.60 -2.76 0.33
N ASP A 60 -15.19 -3.33 -0.72
CA ASP A 60 -14.53 -4.12 -1.76
C ASP A 60 -13.52 -3.30 -2.58
N GLU A 61 -13.74 -1.99 -2.75
CA GLU A 61 -12.79 -1.12 -3.47
C GLU A 61 -11.45 -0.98 -2.70
N VAL A 62 -11.47 -1.23 -1.39
CA VAL A 62 -10.25 -1.22 -0.56
C VAL A 62 -9.32 -2.38 -0.90
N LEU A 63 -9.89 -3.56 -1.17
CA LEU A 63 -9.10 -4.74 -1.57
C LEU A 63 -8.32 -4.48 -2.86
N LYS A 64 -8.90 -3.73 -3.79
CA LYS A 64 -8.24 -3.36 -5.04
C LYS A 64 -7.01 -2.48 -4.81
N ASN A 65 -7.07 -1.53 -3.88
CA ASN A 65 -5.91 -0.69 -3.55
C ASN A 65 -4.80 -1.47 -2.84
N LEU A 66 -5.15 -2.39 -1.94
CA LEU A 66 -4.19 -3.32 -1.32
C LEU A 66 -3.51 -4.20 -2.37
N ARG A 67 -4.26 -4.72 -3.34
CA ARG A 67 -3.71 -5.48 -4.48
C ARG A 67 -2.74 -4.64 -5.31
N LEU A 68 -3.08 -3.39 -5.63
CA LEU A 68 -2.18 -2.52 -6.39
C LEU A 68 -0.85 -2.28 -5.65
N ALA A 69 -0.89 -2.05 -4.34
CA ALA A 69 0.33 -1.91 -3.53
C ALA A 69 1.15 -3.22 -3.49
N ALA A 70 0.49 -4.37 -3.32
CA ALA A 70 1.13 -5.68 -3.33
C ALA A 70 1.82 -5.99 -4.67
N MET A 71 1.13 -5.75 -5.79
CA MET A 71 1.69 -5.91 -7.15
C MET A 71 2.86 -4.96 -7.43
N ALA A 72 2.93 -3.83 -6.72
CA ALA A 72 4.07 -2.91 -6.77
C ALA A 72 5.23 -3.34 -5.85
N GLY A 73 5.14 -4.49 -5.18
CA GLY A 73 6.19 -5.07 -4.33
C GLY A 73 6.14 -4.62 -2.87
N HIS A 74 5.04 -4.02 -2.41
CA HIS A 74 4.89 -3.62 -1.02
C HIS A 74 4.64 -4.84 -0.13
N MET A 75 5.60 -5.13 0.74
CA MET A 75 5.63 -6.36 1.54
C MET A 75 4.39 -6.55 2.42
N GLU A 76 4.03 -5.54 3.22
CA GLU A 76 2.88 -5.61 4.12
C GLU A 76 1.55 -5.73 3.36
N ALA A 77 1.41 -5.06 2.22
CA ALA A 77 0.26 -5.22 1.34
C ALA A 77 0.16 -6.66 0.81
N SER A 78 1.28 -7.24 0.36
CA SER A 78 1.35 -8.64 -0.09
C SER A 78 0.91 -9.61 1.01
N TYR A 79 1.34 -9.40 2.26
CA TYR A 79 0.88 -10.20 3.40
C TYR A 79 -0.63 -10.09 3.62
N VAL A 80 -1.17 -8.86 3.64
CA VAL A 80 -2.60 -8.64 3.88
C VAL A 80 -3.46 -9.27 2.77
N VAL A 81 -3.12 -9.02 1.51
CA VAL A 81 -3.84 -9.60 0.36
C VAL A 81 -3.77 -11.13 0.39
N GLY A 82 -2.59 -11.70 0.65
CA GLY A 82 -2.40 -13.14 0.76
C GLY A 82 -3.25 -13.78 1.87
N LEU A 83 -3.25 -13.19 3.07
CA LEU A 83 -4.06 -13.67 4.19
C LEU A 83 -5.57 -13.58 3.89
N LEU A 84 -6.03 -12.50 3.27
CA LEU A 84 -7.44 -12.35 2.90
C LEU A 84 -7.86 -13.39 1.84
N GLY A 85 -6.99 -13.69 0.88
CA GLY A 85 -7.20 -14.75 -0.10
C GLY A 85 -7.32 -16.14 0.53
N LEU A 86 -6.58 -16.42 1.61
CA LEU A 86 -6.69 -17.68 2.35
C LEU A 86 -8.00 -17.80 3.15
N VAL A 87 -8.50 -16.68 3.71
CA VAL A 87 -9.73 -16.68 4.54
C VAL A 87 -10.99 -16.75 3.67
N ASN A 88 -10.98 -16.18 2.46
CA ASN A 88 -12.10 -16.22 1.51
C ASN A 88 -11.71 -16.84 0.14
N PRO A 89 -11.41 -18.16 0.06
CA PRO A 89 -10.91 -18.79 -1.16
C PRO A 89 -11.89 -18.73 -2.35
N SER A 90 -13.20 -18.63 -2.08
CA SER A 90 -14.25 -18.55 -3.11
C SER A 90 -14.35 -17.18 -3.79
N GLU A 91 -13.82 -16.12 -3.16
CA GLU A 91 -13.76 -14.76 -3.70
C GLU A 91 -12.36 -14.41 -4.25
N GLY A 92 -11.35 -15.19 -3.86
CA GLY A 92 -9.98 -15.09 -4.32
C GLY A 92 -9.82 -15.52 -5.77
N LYS A 93 -9.80 -14.55 -6.69
CA LYS A 93 -9.40 -14.74 -8.10
C LYS A 93 -7.88 -14.88 -8.29
N GLU A 94 -7.11 -14.85 -7.22
CA GLU A 94 -5.65 -14.76 -7.23
C GLU A 94 -5.05 -15.82 -6.33
N ASP A 95 -3.88 -16.34 -6.69
CA ASP A 95 -3.16 -17.32 -5.88
C ASP A 95 -2.66 -16.63 -4.61
N ALA A 96 -3.37 -16.82 -3.50
CA ALA A 96 -2.99 -16.28 -2.18
C ALA A 96 -1.53 -16.60 -1.83
N MET A 97 -1.06 -17.78 -2.26
CA MET A 97 0.32 -18.22 -2.11
C MET A 97 1.29 -17.39 -2.96
N GLU A 98 0.92 -16.89 -4.13
CA GLU A 98 1.77 -16.03 -4.95
C GLU A 98 2.18 -14.76 -4.19
N PHE A 99 1.23 -14.11 -3.51
CA PHE A 99 1.52 -12.91 -2.72
C PHE A 99 2.31 -13.22 -1.44
N LEU A 100 2.01 -14.33 -0.76
CA LEU A 100 2.73 -14.73 0.46
C LEU A 100 4.17 -15.16 0.16
N CYS A 101 4.38 -15.78 -1.00
CA CYS A 101 5.68 -16.30 -1.41
C CYS A 101 6.50 -15.31 -2.23
N HIS A 102 5.94 -14.17 -2.63
CA HIS A 102 6.59 -13.19 -3.51
C HIS A 102 7.91 -12.64 -2.94
N HIS A 103 8.07 -12.71 -1.61
CA HIS A 103 9.25 -12.25 -0.89
C HIS A 103 10.02 -13.39 -0.18
N ASP A 104 9.61 -14.65 -0.38
CA ASP A 104 10.27 -15.80 0.25
C ASP A 104 11.57 -16.14 -0.49
N SER A 105 12.70 -15.82 0.16
CA SER A 105 14.05 -16.09 -0.37
C SER A 105 14.46 -17.55 -0.18
N SER A 106 13.79 -18.25 0.73
CA SER A 106 13.88 -19.70 0.85
C SER A 106 13.01 -20.32 -0.25
N ASN A 107 13.52 -21.31 -0.98
CA ASN A 107 12.74 -22.08 -1.97
C ASN A 107 11.61 -22.92 -1.33
N THR A 108 11.04 -22.49 -0.20
CA THR A 108 9.99 -23.18 0.57
C THR A 108 8.62 -23.14 -0.09
N CYS A 109 8.41 -22.22 -1.04
CA CYS A 109 7.17 -22.10 -1.80
C CYS A 109 7.19 -22.76 -3.21
N LYS A 110 8.08 -23.73 -3.45
CA LYS A 110 8.13 -24.50 -4.71
C LYS A 110 7.59 -25.91 -4.55
#